data_AF-A0A662GK88-F1
#
_entry.id   AF-A0A662GK88-F1
#
_cell.length_a   1.000
_cell.length_b   1.000
_cell.length_c   1.000
_cell.angle_alpha   90.00
_cell.angle_beta   90.00
_cell.angle_gamma   90.00
#
_symmetry.space_group_name_H-M   'P 1'
#
loop_
_entity.id
_entity.type
_entity.pdbx_description
1 polymer ?
#
loop_
_entity_poly.entity_id
_entity_poly.type
_entity_poly.pdbx_seq_one_letter_code
_entity_poly.pdbx_strand_id
1 'polypeptide(L)' 'MPFATIWTTTAKDVIRDIIISDINGDNKPEVVYASWDSNIYAVRGNDGGRVWIFKNGAFDGP' A
#
# COMPACT_ATOMS: atom_id res chain seq x y z
N MET A 1 7.95 18.82 18.32
CA MET A 1 6.57 18.76 17.80
C MET A 1 6.23 17.29 17.66
N PRO A 2 5.10 16.77 18.20
CA PRO A 2 4.71 15.42 17.85
C PRO A 2 4.36 15.40 16.36
N PHE A 3 4.80 14.37 15.65
CA PHE A 3 4.38 14.14 14.28
C PHE A 3 2.86 13.93 14.27
N ALA A 4 2.15 14.71 13.46
CA ALA A 4 0.72 14.50 13.23
C ALA A 4 0.55 13.38 12.20
N THR A 5 -0.31 12.42 12.50
CA THR A 5 -0.67 11.37 11.54
C THR A 5 -1.48 12.00 10.40
N ILE A 6 -0.99 11.85 9.16
CA ILE A 6 -1.69 12.36 7.96
C ILE A 6 -2.85 11.45 7.59
N TRP A 7 -2.61 10.14 7.56
CA TRP A 7 -3.62 9.12 7.32
C TRP A 7 -3.20 7.78 7.93
N THR A 8 -4.19 6.91 8.13
CA THR A 8 -3.99 5.50 8.50
C THR A 8 -4.93 4.64 7.68
N THR A 9 -4.58 3.36 7.53
CA THR A 9 -5.45 2.35 6.93
C THR A 9 -5.22 1.01 7.60
N THR A 10 -6.16 0.10 7.43
CA THR A 10 -6.07 -1.28 7.90
C THR A 10 -5.93 -2.19 6.68
N ALA A 11 -4.82 -2.91 6.59
CA ALA A 11 -4.67 -3.96 5.58
C ALA A 11 -5.68 -5.07 5.84
N LYS A 12 -6.12 -5.76 4.79
CA LYS A 12 -7.10 -6.84 4.90
C LYS A 12 -6.55 -8.09 5.58
N ASP A 13 -5.24 -8.28 5.50
CA ASP A 13 -4.51 -9.38 6.11
C ASP A 13 -3.08 -8.92 6.47
N VAL A 14 -2.22 -9.85 6.85
CA VAL A 14 -0.83 -9.62 7.23
C VAL A 14 -0.06 -8.93 6.10
N ILE A 15 0.51 -7.76 6.41
CA ILE A 15 1.48 -7.10 5.54
C ILE A 15 2.80 -7.87 5.61
N ARG A 16 3.31 -8.26 4.44
CA ARG A 16 4.56 -9.01 4.30
C ARG A 16 5.75 -8.11 4.03
N ASP A 17 5.56 -7.09 3.22
CA ASP A 17 6.61 -6.18 2.81
C ASP A 17 6.03 -4.81 2.45
N ILE A 18 6.87 -3.77 2.56
CA ILE A 18 6.50 -2.37 2.31
C ILE A 18 7.67 -1.66 1.61
N ILE A 19 7.37 -0.93 0.54
CA ILE A 19 8.29 0.01 -0.10
C ILE A 19 7.67 1.41 -0.18
N ILE A 20 8.53 2.43 -0.13
CA ILE A 20 8.14 3.83 -0.28
C ILE A 20 8.98 4.43 -1.40
N SER A 21 8.33 4.81 -2.50
CA SER A 21 8.96 5.40 -3.68
C SER A 21 7.93 6.15 -4.49
N ASP A 22 8.38 7.17 -5.23
CA ASP A 22 7.59 7.71 -6.33
C ASP A 22 7.57 6.66 -7.46
N ILE A 23 6.41 6.07 -7.71
CA ILE A 23 6.24 5.03 -8.74
C ILE A 23 5.51 5.54 -9.97
N ASN A 24 5.00 6.77 -9.93
CA ASN A 24 4.18 7.35 -10.99
C ASN A 24 4.80 8.59 -11.66
N GLY A 25 5.90 9.12 -11.10
CA GLY A 25 6.69 10.22 -11.64
C GLY A 25 6.16 11.61 -11.29
N ASP A 26 5.29 11.77 -10.28
CA ASP A 26 4.73 13.07 -9.87
C ASP A 26 5.55 13.80 -8.80
N ASN A 27 6.73 13.27 -8.44
CA ASN A 27 7.61 13.73 -7.36
C ASN A 27 6.98 13.62 -5.96
N LYS A 28 5.94 12.81 -5.77
CA LYS A 28 5.40 12.44 -4.46
C LYS A 28 5.54 10.94 -4.26
N PRO A 29 5.98 10.49 -3.07
CA PRO A 29 6.10 9.07 -2.84
C PRO A 29 4.73 8.40 -2.65
N GLU A 30 4.59 7.21 -3.23
CA GLU A 30 3.58 6.23 -2.86
C GLU A 30 4.10 5.30 -1.76
N VAL A 31 3.17 4.66 -1.07
CA VAL A 31 3.42 3.48 -0.24
C VAL A 31 2.90 2.27 -1.01
N VAL A 32 3.75 1.30 -1.28
CA VAL A 32 3.37 0.02 -1.87
C VAL A 32 3.57 -1.07 -0.83
N TYR A 33 2.57 -1.92 -0.62
CA TYR A 33 2.65 -3.02 0.34
C TYR A 33 2.06 -4.30 -0.22
N ALA A 34 2.72 -5.42 0.10
CA ALA A 34 2.25 -6.76 -0.21
C ALA A 34 1.51 -7.35 0.99
N SER A 35 0.34 -7.93 0.77
CA SER A 35 -0.53 -8.47 1.81
C SER A 35 -0.88 -9.93 1.54
N TRP A 36 -1.13 -10.69 2.61
CA TRP A 36 -1.50 -12.11 2.57
C TRP A 36 -2.88 -12.40 1.96
N ASP A 37 -3.69 -11.37 1.74
CA ASP A 37 -4.94 -11.45 0.97
C ASP A 37 -4.72 -11.57 -0.57
N SER A 38 -3.55 -12.07 -0.98
CA SER A 38 -3.14 -12.27 -2.38
C SER A 38 -3.11 -10.98 -3.22
N ASN A 39 -2.94 -9.81 -2.58
CA ASN A 39 -2.92 -8.51 -3.25
C ASN A 39 -1.64 -7.71 -2.95
N ILE A 40 -1.22 -6.91 -3.94
CA ILE A 40 -0.27 -5.82 -3.77
C ILE A 40 -1.03 -4.50 -3.96
N TYR A 41 -0.83 -3.58 -3.04
CA TYR A 41 -1.53 -2.30 -2.99
C TYR A 41 -0.54 -1.16 -3.20
N ALA A 42 -0.92 -0.17 -4.01
CA ALA A 42 -0.25 1.13 -4.05
C ALA A 42 -1.21 2.23 -3.59
N VAL A 43 -0.77 3.04 -2.63
CA VAL A 43 -1.53 4.18 -2.07
C VAL A 43 -0.66 5.43 -2.06
N ARG A 44 -1.27 6.60 -2.22
CA ARG A 44 -0.53 7.87 -2.18
C ARG A 44 -0.05 8.17 -0.76
N GLY A 45 1.19 8.62 -0.62
CA GLY A 45 1.79 8.95 0.68
C GLY A 45 1.17 10.18 1.35
N ASN A 46 0.53 11.08 0.60
CA ASN A 46 -0.01 12.34 1.12
C ASN A 46 -1.44 12.26 1.66
N ASP A 47 -2.25 11.28 1.23
CA ASP A 47 -3.66 11.16 1.64
C ASP A 47 -4.17 9.72 1.82
N GLY A 48 -3.35 8.70 1.54
CA GLY A 48 -3.74 7.29 1.64
C GLY A 48 -4.69 6.82 0.53
N GLY A 49 -4.93 7.67 -0.47
CA GLY A 49 -5.79 7.36 -1.60
C GLY A 49 -5.21 6.23 -2.45
N ARG A 50 -6.07 5.28 -2.84
CA ARG A 50 -5.67 4.14 -3.67
C ARG A 50 -5.22 4.59 -5.07
N VAL A 51 -4.02 4.17 -5.47
CA VAL A 51 -3.51 4.31 -6.83
C VAL A 51 -3.92 3.09 -7.67
N TRP A 52 -3.51 1.89 -7.26
CA TRP A 52 -3.89 0.63 -7.91
C TRP A 52 -3.85 -0.57 -6.96
N ILE A 53 -4.42 -1.69 -7.40
CA ILE A 53 -4.29 -3.01 -6.76
C ILE A 53 -3.89 -4.00 -7.83
N PHE A 54 -2.79 -4.71 -7.58
CA PHE A 54 -2.42 -5.87 -8.37
C PHE A 54 -2.86 -7.11 -7.62
N LYS A 55 -3.83 -7.83 -8.21
CA LYS A 55 -4.30 -9.10 -7.67
C LYS A 55 -3.38 -10.20 -8.18
N ASN A 56 -2.58 -10.75 -7.28
CA ASN A 56 -1.85 -11.97 -7.61
C ASN A 56 -2.89 -13.10 -7.58
N GLY A 57 -3.30 -13.61 -8.73
CA GLY A 57 -4.31 -14.68 -8.85
C GLY A 57 -3.88 -16.03 -8.28
N ALA A 58 -2.87 -16.05 -7.42
CA ALA A 58 -2.31 -17.22 -6.78
C ALA A 58 -2.59 -17.18 -5.29
N PHE A 59 -3.24 -18.25 -4.82
CA PHE A 59 -3.69 -18.59 -3.46
C PHE A 59 -5.01 -17.97 -3.01
N ASP A 60 -6.11 -18.61 -3.45
CA ASP A 60 -7.34 -18.77 -2.66
C ASP A 60 -7.24 -20.05 -1.77
N GLY A 61 -6.05 -20.33 -1.22
CA GLY A 61 -5.78 -21.56 -0.44
C GLY A 61 -6.61 -21.61 0.86
N PRO A 62 -6.93 -22.82 1.35
CA PRO A 62 -8.22 -23.24 1.93
C PRO A 62 -8.82 -22.35 3.02
#